data_AF-A0AAD8MZW8-F1
#
_entry.id   AF-A0AAD8MZW8-F1
#
_cell.length_a   1.000
_cell.length_b   1.000
_cell.length_c   1.000
_cell.angle_alpha   90.00
_cell.angle_beta   90.00
_cell.angle_gamma   90.00
#
_symmetry.space_group_name_H-M   'P 1'
#
loop_
_entity.id
_entity.type
_entity.pdbx_description
1 polymer ?
#
loop_
_entity_poly.entity_id
_entity_poly.type
_entity_poly.pdbx_seq_one_letter_code
_entity_poly.pdbx_strand_id
1 'polypeptide(L)'
;MIISTGNFLLNWNLRLKISLQAAEGLEYLHKVACPPIVHHNLKASNILLDSNWDARVSDFGLLSVNDMDSAGSMETDVYNFGTVLLEILSGRKAHDSEYAPPDIVEWALPSIRRGRAAAIFDRNAALPRNVEPLLKLADVAEIALKENPNERAGITDIVLWLDQIVKIGLTL
;
A
#
# COMPACT_ATOMS: atom_id res chain seq x y z
N MET A 1 -11.46 2.90 -0.16
CA MET A 1 -10.64 4.01 0.35
C MET A 1 -11.26 5.34 -0.04
N ILE A 2 -11.46 6.21 0.94
CA ILE A 2 -11.86 7.61 0.79
C ILE A 2 -10.65 8.39 0.24
N ILE A 3 -10.24 8.09 -0.99
CA ILE A 3 -9.29 9.00 -1.69
C ILE A 3 -10.07 10.12 -2.41
N SER A 4 -11.41 10.09 -2.39
CA SER A 4 -12.24 11.07 -3.13
C SER A 4 -13.69 11.31 -2.63
N THR A 5 -14.22 10.66 -1.58
CA THR A 5 -15.62 10.93 -1.20
C THR A 5 -15.76 12.15 -0.29
N GLY A 6 -16.06 13.31 -0.88
CA GLY A 6 -16.65 14.48 -0.22
C GLY A 6 -15.67 15.44 0.47
N ASN A 7 -15.23 16.48 -0.24
CA ASN A 7 -14.57 17.71 0.22
C ASN A 7 -13.31 17.65 1.13
N PHE A 8 -12.87 16.48 1.60
CA PHE A 8 -11.64 16.37 2.40
C PHE A 8 -10.63 15.45 1.72
N LEU A 9 -9.70 16.07 1.01
CA LEU A 9 -8.57 15.36 0.41
C LEU A 9 -7.61 14.92 1.53
N LEU A 10 -7.29 13.63 1.61
CA LEU A 10 -6.32 13.13 2.60
C LEU A 10 -4.95 13.75 2.32
N ASN A 11 -4.41 14.48 3.31
CA ASN A 11 -3.06 15.02 3.20
C ASN A 11 -2.00 13.90 3.26
N TRP A 12 -0.78 14.21 2.83
CA TRP A 12 0.30 13.23 2.72
C TRP A 12 0.70 12.59 4.04
N ASN A 13 0.65 13.31 5.16
CA ASN A 13 0.97 12.75 6.47
C ASN A 13 -0.04 11.67 6.88
N LEU A 14 -1.32 11.92 6.63
CA LEU A 14 -2.37 10.94 6.89
C LEU A 14 -2.25 9.74 5.95
N ARG A 15 -1.91 9.96 4.68
CA ARG A 15 -1.64 8.86 3.72
C ARG A 15 -0.49 7.97 4.18
N LEU A 16 0.62 8.56 4.64
CA LEU A 16 1.76 7.82 5.19
C LEU A 16 1.37 7.03 6.45
N LYS A 17 0.60 7.64 7.36
CA LYS A 17 0.07 6.96 8.55
C LYS A 17 -0.82 5.76 8.18
N ILE A 18 -1.71 5.93 7.21
CA ILE A 18 -2.59 4.87 6.71
C ILE A 18 -1.78 3.72 6.11
N SER A 19 -0.75 4.01 5.31
CA SER A 19 0.15 3.00 4.75
C SER A 19 0.80 2.17 5.86
N LEU A 20 1.35 2.82 6.90
CA LEU A 20 1.98 2.14 8.02
C LEU A 20 0.99 1.26 8.78
N GLN A 21 -0.16 1.80 9.18
CA GLN A 21 -1.17 1.06 9.96
C GLN A 21 -1.76 -0.11 9.18
N ALA A 22 -1.93 0.02 7.86
CA ALA A 22 -2.36 -1.09 7.02
C ALA A 22 -1.30 -2.20 6.94
N ALA A 23 -0.02 -1.84 6.86
CA ALA A 23 1.08 -2.80 6.89
C ALA A 23 1.17 -3.53 8.23
N GLU A 24 1.04 -2.81 9.35
CA GLU A 24 1.00 -3.39 10.71
C GLU A 24 -0.17 -4.36 10.86
N GLY A 25 -1.35 -4.00 10.33
CA GLY A 25 -2.51 -4.88 10.29
C GLY A 25 -2.25 -6.16 9.49
N LEU A 26 -1.60 -6.06 8.34
CA LEU A 26 -1.25 -7.21 7.52
C LEU A 26 -0.17 -8.09 8.19
N GLU A 27 0.85 -7.48 8.79
CA GLU A 27 1.87 -8.19 9.56
C GLU A 27 1.24 -8.97 10.72
N TYR A 28 0.30 -8.36 11.44
CA TYR A 28 -0.42 -9.04 12.52
C TYR A 28 -1.11 -10.31 12.01
N LEU A 29 -1.81 -10.24 10.88
CA LEU A 29 -2.46 -11.41 10.27
C LEU A 29 -1.46 -12.52 9.93
N HIS A 30 -0.31 -12.16 9.35
CA HIS A 30 0.68 -13.15 8.88
C HIS A 30 1.55 -13.75 10.01
N LYS A 31 1.87 -12.97 11.04
CA LYS A 31 2.94 -13.31 12.01
C LYS A 31 2.44 -13.51 13.42
N VAL A 32 1.37 -12.81 13.82
CA VAL A 32 0.90 -12.77 15.20
C VAL A 32 -0.36 -13.63 15.38
N ALA A 33 -1.26 -13.67 14.38
CA ALA A 33 -2.42 -14.52 14.42
C ALA A 33 -2.04 -16.01 14.48
N CYS A 34 -2.82 -16.79 15.23
CA CYS A 34 -2.61 -18.23 15.40
C CYS A 34 -3.93 -18.98 15.15
N PRO A 35 -4.08 -19.72 14.03
CA PRO A 35 -3.09 -19.88 12.96
C PRO A 35 -2.87 -18.57 12.16
N PRO A 36 -1.74 -18.43 11.45
CA PRO A 36 -1.53 -17.32 10.52
C PRO A 36 -2.69 -17.20 9.52
N ILE A 37 -3.12 -15.97 9.27
CA ILE A 37 -4.23 -15.65 8.39
C ILE A 37 -3.68 -14.97 7.14
N VAL A 38 -3.98 -15.53 5.97
CA VAL A 38 -3.74 -14.85 4.69
C VAL A 38 -5.01 -14.09 4.31
N HIS A 39 -4.86 -12.84 3.85
CA HIS A 39 -5.98 -11.98 3.49
C HIS A 39 -6.59 -12.36 2.13
N HIS A 40 -5.76 -12.63 1.12
CA HIS A 40 -6.09 -12.99 -0.27
C HIS A 40 -6.85 -11.95 -1.12
N ASN A 41 -7.40 -10.90 -0.51
CA ASN A 41 -8.21 -9.89 -1.19
C ASN A 41 -7.89 -8.50 -0.64
N LEU A 42 -6.62 -8.26 -0.32
CA LEU A 42 -6.20 -6.95 0.16
C LEU A 42 -6.31 -5.94 -0.97
N LYS A 43 -7.04 -4.85 -0.72
CA LYS A 43 -7.26 -3.75 -1.67
C LYS A 43 -7.62 -2.50 -0.89
N ALA A 44 -7.51 -1.33 -1.51
CA ALA A 44 -7.75 -0.07 -0.81
C ALA A 44 -9.19 0.06 -0.26
N SER A 45 -10.20 -0.61 -0.82
CA SER A 45 -11.56 -0.63 -0.24
C SER A 45 -11.71 -1.46 1.03
N ASN A 46 -10.75 -2.34 1.32
CA ASN A 46 -10.74 -3.22 2.50
C ASN A 46 -9.80 -2.65 3.60
N ILE A 47 -9.37 -1.40 3.43
CA ILE A 47 -8.68 -0.62 4.47
C ILE A 47 -9.67 0.46 4.92
N LEU A 48 -10.24 0.24 6.10
CA LEU A 48 -11.25 1.10 6.69
C LEU A 48 -10.60 2.14 7.59
N LEU A 49 -11.22 3.31 7.69
CA LEU A 49 -10.80 4.39 8.58
C LEU A 49 -11.84 4.53 9.68
N ASP A 50 -11.40 4.52 10.94
CA ASP A 50 -12.28 4.80 12.08
C ASP A 50 -12.42 6.31 12.34
N SER A 51 -13.16 6.67 13.41
CA SER A 51 -13.42 8.07 13.76
C SER A 51 -12.16 8.89 14.08
N ASN A 52 -11.05 8.22 14.39
CA ASN A 52 -9.77 8.86 14.68
C ASN A 52 -8.86 8.92 13.44
N TRP A 53 -9.38 8.55 12.27
CA TRP A 53 -8.59 8.37 11.05
C TRP A 53 -7.47 7.34 11.21
N ASP A 54 -7.68 6.34 12.07
CA ASP A 54 -6.81 5.17 12.15
C ASP A 54 -7.27 4.10 11.14
N ALA A 55 -6.31 3.55 10.40
CA ALA A 55 -6.56 2.54 9.39
C ALA A 55 -6.63 1.12 9.98
N ARG A 56 -7.56 0.32 9.48
CA ARG A 56 -7.78 -1.07 9.88
C ARG A 56 -8.03 -1.95 8.66
N VAL A 57 -7.39 -3.10 8.61
CA VAL A 57 -7.59 -4.12 7.56
C VAL A 57 -8.89 -4.88 7.84
N SER A 58 -9.76 -5.03 6.84
CA SER A 58 -11.06 -5.72 6.92
C SER A 58 -11.19 -6.85 5.89
N ASP A 59 -12.28 -7.62 5.96
CA ASP A 59 -12.65 -8.63 4.94
C ASP A 59 -11.57 -9.71 4.66
N PHE A 60 -10.79 -10.06 5.69
CA PHE A 60 -9.82 -11.16 5.67
C PHE A 60 -10.49 -12.49 6.09
N GLY A 61 -9.86 -13.62 5.74
CA GLY A 61 -10.31 -14.95 6.18
C GLY A 61 -11.60 -15.45 5.53
N LEU A 62 -12.02 -14.85 4.40
CA LEU A 62 -13.22 -15.26 3.67
C LEU A 62 -12.98 -16.38 2.64
N LEU A 63 -11.73 -16.77 2.40
CA LEU A 63 -11.37 -17.85 1.46
C LEU A 63 -10.91 -19.10 2.19
N SER A 64 -11.31 -20.25 1.64
CA SER A 64 -11.25 -21.59 2.23
C SER A 64 -9.81 -22.11 2.39
N VAL A 65 -9.58 -22.81 3.51
CA VAL A 65 -8.32 -23.42 4.02
C VAL A 65 -7.69 -24.49 3.10
N ASN A 66 -8.11 -24.59 1.84
CA ASN A 66 -7.68 -25.66 0.94
C ASN A 66 -6.50 -25.29 0.02
N ASP A 67 -5.98 -24.06 0.07
CA ASP A 67 -4.84 -23.66 -0.76
C ASP A 67 -3.52 -23.92 -0.01
N MET A 68 -2.97 -25.10 -0.25
CA MET A 68 -1.84 -25.76 0.43
C MET A 68 -0.44 -25.12 0.21
N ASP A 69 -0.34 -23.84 -0.13
CA ASP A 69 0.94 -23.09 -0.10
C ASP A 69 0.75 -21.75 0.60
N SER A 70 0.81 -21.76 1.95
CA SER A 70 0.65 -20.58 2.78
C SER A 70 1.67 -19.48 2.46
N ALA A 71 2.90 -19.85 2.08
CA ALA A 71 3.93 -18.91 1.68
C ALA A 71 3.50 -18.13 0.42
N GLY A 72 3.27 -18.84 -0.71
CA GLY A 72 2.83 -18.22 -1.98
C GLY A 72 1.61 -17.29 -1.84
N SER A 73 0.74 -17.65 -0.89
CA SER A 73 -0.45 -16.86 -0.56
C SER A 73 -0.11 -15.58 0.22
N MET A 74 0.82 -15.62 1.18
CA MET A 74 1.32 -14.42 1.89
C MET A 74 2.10 -13.48 0.96
N GLU A 75 2.89 -14.00 0.03
CA GLU A 75 3.56 -13.13 -0.95
C GLU A 75 2.57 -12.46 -1.91
N THR A 76 1.42 -13.07 -2.16
CA THR A 76 0.32 -12.45 -2.92
C THR A 76 -0.30 -11.28 -2.15
N ASP A 77 -0.46 -11.39 -0.84
CA ASP A 77 -0.89 -10.27 0.00
C ASP A 77 0.12 -9.11 -0.04
N VAL A 78 1.42 -9.40 -0.02
CA VAL A 78 2.47 -8.37 -0.16
C VAL A 78 2.36 -7.65 -1.51
N TYR A 79 2.14 -8.38 -2.61
CA TYR A 79 1.92 -7.78 -3.92
C TYR A 79 0.68 -6.88 -3.95
N ASN A 80 -0.42 -7.37 -3.40
CA ASN A 80 -1.66 -6.61 -3.27
C ASN A 80 -1.47 -5.35 -2.41
N PHE A 81 -0.67 -5.44 -1.34
CA PHE A 81 -0.30 -4.28 -0.53
C PHE A 81 0.52 -3.27 -1.34
N GLY A 82 1.47 -3.71 -2.16
CA GLY A 82 2.19 -2.84 -3.09
C GLY A 82 1.25 -2.08 -4.05
N THR A 83 0.20 -2.73 -4.52
CA THR A 83 -0.85 -2.09 -5.34
C THR A 83 -1.57 -1.01 -4.54
N VAL A 84 -1.95 -1.30 -3.29
CA VAL A 84 -2.54 -0.32 -2.37
C VAL A 84 -1.64 0.91 -2.16
N LEU A 85 -0.32 0.71 -2.01
CA LEU A 85 0.61 1.83 -1.86
C LEU A 85 0.61 2.74 -3.10
N LEU A 86 0.49 2.18 -4.31
CA LEU A 86 0.32 2.96 -5.53
C LEU A 86 -1.02 3.72 -5.57
N GLU A 87 -2.11 3.12 -5.09
CA GLU A 87 -3.41 3.80 -4.96
C GLU A 87 -3.30 5.01 -4.01
N ILE A 88 -2.62 4.83 -2.86
CA ILE A 88 -2.37 5.90 -1.88
C ILE A 88 -1.52 7.02 -2.49
N LEU A 89 -0.45 6.69 -3.21
CA LEU A 89 0.45 7.66 -3.85
C LEU A 89 -0.23 8.46 -4.95
N SER A 90 -1.04 7.82 -5.77
CA SER A 90 -1.57 8.44 -7.00
C SER A 90 -2.98 8.97 -6.88
N GLY A 91 -3.74 8.53 -5.87
CA GLY A 91 -5.18 8.77 -5.78
C GLY A 91 -5.99 8.00 -6.83
N ARG A 92 -5.36 7.13 -7.63
CA ARG A 92 -5.99 6.33 -8.68
C ARG A 92 -6.41 4.97 -8.13
N LYS A 93 -7.48 4.39 -8.68
CA LYS A 93 -7.89 3.02 -8.35
C LYS A 93 -6.93 2.00 -8.96
N ALA A 94 -6.81 0.83 -8.33
CA ALA A 94 -5.98 -0.27 -8.84
C ALA A 94 -6.26 -0.62 -10.31
N HIS A 95 -7.54 -0.64 -10.68
CA HIS A 95 -7.99 -0.70 -12.06
C HIS A 95 -8.90 0.49 -12.35
N ASP A 96 -8.49 1.33 -13.30
CA ASP A 96 -9.21 2.56 -13.66
C ASP A 96 -9.27 2.72 -15.18
N SER A 97 -10.45 2.51 -15.74
CA SER A 97 -10.73 2.55 -17.18
C SER A 97 -10.64 3.95 -17.79
N GLU A 98 -10.59 5.01 -16.98
CA GLU A 98 -10.42 6.39 -17.46
C GLU A 98 -8.97 6.69 -17.88
N TYR A 99 -8.05 5.77 -17.62
CA TYR A 99 -6.62 5.91 -17.86
C TYR A 99 -6.08 4.79 -18.76
N ALA A 100 -4.99 5.08 -19.46
CA ALA A 100 -4.25 4.12 -20.27
C ALA A 100 -2.77 4.07 -19.82
N PRO A 101 -2.24 2.92 -19.35
CA PRO A 101 -2.94 1.65 -19.16
C PRO A 101 -3.90 1.67 -17.95
N PRO A 102 -4.97 0.87 -17.96
CA PRO A 102 -5.99 0.86 -16.90
C PRO A 102 -5.50 0.23 -15.59
N ASP A 103 -4.48 -0.63 -15.66
CA ASP A 103 -3.82 -1.18 -14.50
C ASP A 103 -2.82 -0.17 -13.89
N ILE A 104 -2.91 0.05 -12.57
CA ILE A 104 -2.06 1.02 -11.88
C ILE A 104 -0.59 0.59 -11.82
N VAL A 105 -0.32 -0.71 -11.73
CA VAL A 105 1.03 -1.28 -11.62
C VAL A 105 1.74 -1.12 -12.97
N GLU A 106 1.06 -1.45 -14.06
CA GLU A 106 1.56 -1.26 -15.44
C GLU A 106 1.84 0.22 -15.73
N TRP A 107 1.00 1.12 -15.22
CA TRP A 107 1.17 2.56 -15.39
C TRP A 107 2.32 3.14 -14.55
N ALA A 108 2.43 2.75 -13.28
CA ALA A 108 3.30 3.41 -12.31
C ALA A 108 4.74 2.88 -12.31
N LEU A 109 4.93 1.55 -12.33
CA LEU A 109 6.25 0.93 -12.17
C LEU A 109 7.29 1.42 -13.20
N PRO A 110 6.96 1.61 -14.50
CA PRO A 110 7.93 2.14 -15.46
C PRO A 110 8.42 3.55 -15.11
N SER A 111 7.62 4.35 -14.41
CA SER A 111 8.04 5.70 -13.97
C SER A 111 8.92 5.62 -12.74
N ILE A 112 8.56 4.78 -11.76
CA ILE A 112 9.36 4.56 -10.54
C ILE A 112 10.75 4.04 -10.90
N ARG A 113 10.83 2.96 -11.69
CA ARG A 113 12.09 2.33 -12.13
C ARG A 113 13.03 3.26 -12.92
N ARG A 114 12.49 4.34 -13.50
CA ARG A 114 13.25 5.36 -14.23
C ARG A 114 13.63 6.56 -13.35
N GLY A 115 13.44 6.49 -12.03
CA GLY A 115 13.68 7.59 -11.10
C GLY A 115 12.69 8.75 -11.24
N ARG A 116 11.50 8.50 -11.80
CA ARG A 116 10.46 9.52 -12.04
C ARG A 116 9.21 9.30 -11.18
N ALA A 117 9.39 8.79 -9.97
CA ALA A 117 8.28 8.52 -9.03
C ALA A 117 7.41 9.76 -8.76
N ALA A 118 7.97 10.98 -8.75
CA ALA A 118 7.17 12.19 -8.56
C ALA A 118 6.06 12.40 -9.63
N ALA A 119 6.19 11.79 -10.82
CA ALA A 119 5.19 11.90 -11.87
C ALA A 119 3.89 11.12 -11.57
N ILE A 120 3.92 10.17 -10.62
CA ILE A 120 2.77 9.35 -10.26
C ILE A 120 2.00 9.90 -9.05
N PHE A 121 2.51 10.94 -8.38
CA PHE A 121 1.86 11.50 -7.20
C PHE A 121 0.50 12.13 -7.56
N ASP A 122 -0.46 11.99 -6.65
CA ASP A 122 -1.80 12.55 -6.75
C ASP A 122 -1.73 14.07 -7.00
N ARG A 123 -2.17 14.47 -8.19
CA ARG A 123 -2.12 15.87 -8.65
C ARG A 123 -3.14 16.76 -7.94
N ASN A 124 -4.13 16.16 -7.28
CA ASN A 124 -5.14 16.90 -6.52
C ASN A 124 -4.65 17.20 -5.09
N ALA A 125 -3.55 16.59 -4.64
CA ALA A 125 -2.92 16.85 -3.36
C ALA A 125 -1.75 17.81 -3.50
N ALA A 126 -1.74 18.89 -2.69
CA ALA A 126 -0.57 19.76 -2.60
C ALA A 126 0.64 18.98 -2.06
N LEU A 127 1.76 19.02 -2.78
CA LEU A 127 2.97 18.33 -2.35
C LEU A 127 3.58 18.99 -1.10
N PRO A 128 4.14 18.19 -0.17
CA PRO A 128 4.89 18.72 0.95
C PRO A 128 6.21 19.34 0.46
N ARG A 129 6.83 20.20 1.29
CA ARG A 129 8.15 20.78 0.98
C ARG A 129 9.22 19.69 0.80
N ASN A 130 9.17 18.65 1.65
CA ASN A 130 10.02 17.48 1.51
C ASN A 130 9.22 16.32 0.91
N VAL A 131 9.55 15.96 -0.33
CA VAL A 131 8.92 14.83 -1.04
C VAL A 131 9.65 13.50 -0.84
N GLU A 132 10.80 13.50 -0.14
CA GLU A 132 11.60 12.29 0.12
C GLU A 132 10.78 11.13 0.72
N PRO A 133 9.87 11.34 1.71
CA PRO A 133 9.04 10.25 2.22
C PRO A 133 8.16 9.60 1.15
N LEU A 134 7.66 10.39 0.19
CA LEU A 134 6.81 9.90 -0.90
C LEU A 134 7.60 9.12 -1.95
N LEU A 135 8.85 9.56 -2.21
CA LEU A 135 9.76 8.82 -3.09
C LEU A 135 10.11 7.47 -2.48
N LYS A 136 10.46 7.43 -1.18
CA LYS A 136 10.73 6.18 -0.45
C LYS A 136 9.50 5.27 -0.40
N LEU A 137 8.30 5.83 -0.26
CA LEU A 137 7.06 5.05 -0.33
C LEU A 137 6.89 4.38 -1.71
N ALA A 138 7.26 5.07 -2.79
CA ALA A 138 7.22 4.51 -4.14
C ALA A 138 8.26 3.38 -4.32
N ASP A 139 9.43 3.50 -3.71
CA ASP A 139 10.44 2.44 -3.69
C ASP A 139 9.87 1.20 -2.96
N VAL A 140 9.27 1.36 -1.78
CA VAL A 140 8.63 0.26 -1.03
C VAL A 140 7.56 -0.42 -1.88
N ALA A 141 6.73 0.35 -2.59
CA ALA A 141 5.73 -0.21 -3.52
C ALA A 141 6.40 -1.02 -4.65
N GLU A 142 7.50 -0.53 -5.24
CA GLU A 142 8.23 -1.25 -6.29
C GLU A 142 8.79 -2.60 -5.80
N ILE A 143 9.31 -2.63 -4.56
CA ILE A 143 9.85 -3.86 -3.95
C ILE A 143 8.71 -4.85 -3.68
N ALA A 144 7.57 -4.40 -3.18
CA ALA A 144 6.40 -5.26 -2.96
C ALA A 144 5.81 -5.83 -4.27
N LEU A 145 5.96 -5.10 -5.39
CA LEU A 145 5.40 -5.44 -6.70
C LEU A 145 6.37 -6.21 -7.61
N LYS A 146 7.47 -6.78 -7.09
CA LYS A 146 8.34 -7.64 -7.90
C LYS A 146 7.57 -8.84 -8.45
N GLU A 147 7.80 -9.17 -9.72
CA GLU A 147 7.10 -10.28 -10.39
C GLU A 147 7.40 -11.61 -9.70
N ASN A 148 8.67 -11.85 -9.37
CA ASN A 148 9.12 -13.01 -8.60
C ASN A 148 8.78 -12.83 -7.10
N PRO A 149 7.94 -13.69 -6.50
CA PRO A 149 7.60 -13.61 -5.07
C PRO A 149 8.83 -13.62 -4.14
N ASN A 150 9.89 -14.34 -4.51
CA ASN A 150 11.11 -14.45 -3.69
C ASN A 150 11.96 -13.16 -3.68
N GLU A 151 11.69 -12.23 -4.60
CA GLU A 151 12.36 -10.93 -4.65
C GLU A 151 11.57 -9.83 -3.92
N ARG A 152 10.35 -10.15 -3.47
CA ARG A 152 9.55 -9.24 -2.65
C ARG A 152 10.11 -9.24 -1.22
N ALA A 153 10.07 -8.09 -0.58
CA ALA A 153 10.40 -8.00 0.84
C ALA A 153 9.31 -8.65 1.70
N GLY A 154 9.70 -9.17 2.87
CA GLY A 154 8.73 -9.64 3.86
C GLY A 154 7.91 -8.47 4.43
N ILE A 155 6.69 -8.75 4.88
CA ILE A 155 5.81 -7.71 5.43
C ILE A 155 6.43 -6.99 6.63
N THR A 156 7.23 -7.68 7.45
CA THR A 156 7.98 -7.09 8.57
C THR A 156 8.97 -6.04 8.10
N ASP A 157 9.71 -6.29 7.02
CA ASP A 157 10.66 -5.30 6.48
C ASP A 157 9.92 -4.08 5.94
N ILE A 158 8.79 -4.30 5.27
CA ILE A 158 7.91 -3.23 4.78
C ILE A 158 7.40 -2.36 5.94
N VAL A 159 6.96 -2.95 7.05
CA VAL A 159 6.54 -2.21 8.25
C VAL A 159 7.69 -1.35 8.79
N LEU A 160 8.89 -1.92 8.91
CA LEU A 160 10.07 -1.20 9.41
C LEU A 160 10.44 -0.01 8.50
N TRP A 161 10.39 -0.19 7.18
CA TRP A 161 10.65 0.89 6.23
C TRP A 161 9.58 1.97 6.29
N LEU A 162 8.29 1.60 6.38
CA LEU A 162 7.20 2.55 6.51
C LEU A 162 7.27 3.35 7.81
N ASP A 163 7.64 2.73 8.93
CA ASP A 163 7.86 3.42 10.22
C ASP A 163 8.98 4.47 10.10
N GLN A 164 10.09 4.11 9.45
CA GLN A 164 11.16 5.08 9.17
C GLN A 164 10.69 6.23 8.27
N ILE A 165 9.93 5.93 7.22
CA ILE A 165 9.37 6.93 6.30
C ILE A 165 8.43 7.89 7.04
N VAL A 166 7.53 7.37 7.88
CA VAL A 166 6.59 8.17 8.68
C VAL A 166 7.35 9.07 9.66
N LYS A 167 8.39 8.56 10.32
CA LYS A 167 9.24 9.36 11.21
C LYS A 167 9.92 10.52 10.47
N ILE A 168 10.40 10.29 9.24
CA ILE A 168 10.98 11.35 8.40
C ILE A 168 9.90 12.37 7.97
N GLY A 169 8.70 11.90 7.64
CA GLY A 169 7.59 12.77 7.24
C GLY A 169 7.00 13.63 8.37
N LEU A 170 7.05 13.15 9.62
CA LEU A 170 6.52 13.85 10.80
C LEU A 170 7.53 14.79 11.48
N THR A 171 8.82 14.73 11.11
CA THR A 171 9.88 15.55 11.73
C THR A 171 10.14 16.87 11.01
N LEU A 172 9.30 17.26 10.05
CA LEU A 172 9.40 18.47 9.23
C LEU A 172 8.07 19.24 9.18
#